data_AF-A0A0A2JUF7-F1
#
_entry.id   AF-A0A0A2JUF7-F1
#
_cell.length_a   1.000
_cell.length_b   1.000
_cell.length_c   1.000
_cell.angle_alpha   90.00
_cell.angle_beta   90.00
_cell.angle_gamma   90.00
#
_symmetry.space_group_name_H-M   'P 1'
#
loop_
_entity.id
_entity.type
_entity.pdbx_description
1 polymer ?
#
loop_
_entity_poly.entity_id
_entity_poly.type
_entity_poly.pdbx_seq_one_letter_code
_entity_poly.pdbx_strand_id
1 'polypeptide(L)'
;MGVYGGLGPMTNAVLWVEAVVFAIFVGLRLYTRKHVLNSVGLDDYLVLTALVLQVLYTAFVTEATLYGLGQLYADVGDPVTYFTAVKYELFSQVAGLMVIGVGKATVGVFLLRIVRSKAQVWFIWACLAITAFITLFASITVIVQCIPIEKSWNPTTPGYCWLDFSKVGYTVGSWFVAADFAFAILPWFIVWDLNMKQKEKITVACGLSLGVFAGACGIIRTKALSGLNASEYILDDTVPMLIWSATESCVTIMCSSIPVLRPLYIHVRYGADGRSSSSGDTSYRLPLYGSGRGRSTYSKAGLESSINEQSTPHHTGVLKNSAQNASNENILQGAAGIERTDEIAVSYEQFDTIHFLGPNCTYFRTYPTTNHPAFFRSAMSSTPPTSGLSPKTWTRETSREFFISTEPKLLSVKAVNAAYARDFVYWIKKPFPEEVLWQMLHGALSFGVYRWTEPVESVNDSTIPSPENTEQIGLARVVTDGCSFVYLSDTYVLPEYQGSGLGKWLVGCVAETFSKENMPYLRRIMLLTDDERTQAFYTNVFGVKVVGREERKDMGRDLVFMCARPHAQP
;
A
#
# COMPACT_ATOMS: atom_id res chain seq x y z
N MET A 1 -56.06 -2.43 -18.17
CA MET A 1 -55.54 -1.82 -16.93
C MET A 1 -54.72 -2.91 -16.26
N GLY A 2 -53.46 -2.64 -15.92
CA GLY A 2 -52.55 -3.67 -15.38
C GLY A 2 -53.11 -4.32 -14.12
N VAL A 3 -52.84 -5.62 -13.96
CA VAL A 3 -53.26 -6.40 -12.80
C VAL A 3 -52.21 -6.15 -11.71
N TYR A 4 -52.29 -4.98 -11.09
CA TYR A 4 -51.33 -4.52 -10.09
C TYR A 4 -51.92 -4.67 -8.69
N GLY A 5 -51.29 -5.50 -7.84
CA GLY A 5 -51.72 -5.74 -6.46
C GLY A 5 -50.96 -6.88 -5.79
N GLY A 6 -51.49 -7.39 -4.67
CA GLY A 6 -50.82 -8.43 -3.88
C GLY A 6 -49.49 -7.96 -3.27
N LEU A 7 -48.45 -8.80 -3.37
CA LEU A 7 -47.09 -8.49 -2.91
C LEU A 7 -46.28 -7.65 -3.91
N GLY A 8 -46.76 -7.48 -5.15
CA GLY A 8 -46.06 -6.71 -6.20
C GLY A 8 -45.65 -5.28 -5.79
N PRO A 9 -46.52 -4.47 -5.15
CA PRO A 9 -46.15 -3.15 -4.65
C PRO A 9 -45.02 -3.16 -3.60
N MET A 10 -45.03 -4.16 -2.71
CA MET A 10 -43.97 -4.34 -1.71
C MET A 10 -42.65 -4.67 -2.42
N THR A 11 -42.66 -5.59 -3.39
CA THR A 11 -41.47 -5.96 -4.17
C THR A 11 -40.87 -4.74 -4.87
N ASN A 12 -41.69 -3.96 -5.58
CA ASN A 12 -41.20 -2.76 -6.26
C ASN A 12 -40.64 -1.73 -5.28
N ALA A 13 -41.32 -1.48 -4.16
CA ALA A 13 -40.85 -0.53 -3.15
C ALA A 13 -39.46 -0.92 -2.63
N VAL A 14 -39.26 -2.20 -2.29
CA VAL A 14 -37.98 -2.70 -1.79
C VAL A 14 -36.89 -2.60 -2.87
N LEU A 15 -37.16 -3.06 -4.09
CA LEU A 15 -36.18 -3.05 -5.17
C LEU A 15 -35.75 -1.65 -5.59
N TRP A 16 -36.67 -0.68 -5.62
CA TRP A 16 -36.34 0.71 -5.93
C TRP A 16 -35.55 1.38 -4.81
N VAL A 17 -35.88 1.11 -3.54
CA VAL A 17 -35.09 1.58 -2.40
C VAL A 17 -33.67 1.03 -2.47
N GLU A 18 -33.51 -0.26 -2.75
CA GLU A 18 -32.20 -0.89 -2.91
C GLU A 18 -31.43 -0.32 -4.10
N ALA A 19 -32.09 -0.08 -5.24
CA ALA A 19 -31.47 0.54 -6.40
C ALA A 19 -30.97 1.97 -6.10
N VAL A 20 -31.72 2.75 -5.32
CA VAL A 20 -31.30 4.10 -4.89
C VAL A 20 -30.09 4.00 -3.95
N VAL A 21 -30.14 3.11 -2.96
CA VAL A 21 -29.00 2.89 -2.05
C VAL A 21 -27.75 2.48 -2.83
N PHE A 22 -27.91 1.54 -3.77
CA PHE A 22 -26.84 1.10 -4.67
C PHE A 22 -26.26 2.29 -5.45
N ALA A 23 -27.10 3.09 -6.09
CA ALA A 23 -26.69 4.27 -6.85
C ALA A 23 -25.93 5.30 -6.00
N ILE A 24 -26.34 5.53 -4.75
CA ILE A 24 -25.65 6.43 -3.82
C ILE A 24 -24.23 5.93 -3.53
N PHE A 25 -24.07 4.64 -3.21
CA PHE A 25 -22.73 4.07 -2.95
C PHE A 25 -21.83 4.12 -4.18
N VAL A 26 -22.36 3.81 -5.36
CA VAL A 26 -21.63 3.94 -6.63
C VAL A 26 -21.23 5.40 -6.88
N GLY A 27 -22.16 6.34 -6.70
CA GLY A 27 -21.90 7.78 -6.87
C GLY A 27 -20.81 8.28 -5.92
N LEU A 28 -20.87 7.93 -4.64
CA LEU A 28 -19.86 8.27 -3.65
C LEU A 28 -18.50 7.66 -3.99
N ARG A 29 -18.47 6.40 -4.45
CA ARG A 29 -17.24 5.72 -4.87
C ARG A 29 -16.59 6.45 -6.06
N LEU A 30 -17.38 6.73 -7.10
CA LEU A 30 -16.91 7.43 -8.29
C LEU A 30 -16.44 8.85 -7.98
N TYR A 31 -17.17 9.58 -7.13
CA TYR A 31 -16.77 10.90 -6.68
C TYR A 31 -15.43 10.85 -5.94
N THR A 32 -15.26 9.89 -5.00
CA THR A 32 -13.99 9.71 -4.28
C THR A 32 -12.84 9.42 -5.24
N ARG A 33 -13.05 8.54 -6.22
CA ARG A 33 -12.00 8.13 -7.16
C ARG A 33 -11.63 9.22 -8.17
N LYS A 34 -12.63 9.95 -8.66
CA LYS A 34 -12.45 11.02 -9.63
C LYS A 34 -11.91 12.29 -8.99
N HIS A 35 -12.47 12.74 -7.86
CA HIS A 35 -12.17 14.04 -7.27
C HIS A 35 -11.18 14.01 -6.12
N VAL A 36 -11.21 12.97 -5.26
CA VAL A 36 -10.30 12.89 -4.10
C VAL A 36 -8.98 12.22 -4.49
N LEU A 37 -9.06 11.16 -5.30
CA LEU A 37 -7.90 10.33 -5.65
C LEU A 37 -7.32 10.59 -7.05
N ASN A 38 -8.05 11.28 -7.94
CA ASN A 38 -7.67 11.52 -9.34
C ASN A 38 -7.19 10.25 -10.08
N SER A 39 -7.79 9.09 -9.77
CA SER A 39 -7.39 7.80 -10.34
C SER A 39 -8.59 6.88 -10.49
N VAL A 40 -8.98 6.61 -11.73
CA VAL A 40 -10.10 5.72 -12.08
C VAL A 40 -9.53 4.36 -12.46
N GLY A 41 -10.02 3.30 -11.83
CA GLY A 41 -9.58 1.93 -12.05
C GLY A 41 -10.62 1.07 -12.78
N LEU A 42 -10.20 -0.13 -13.21
CA LEU A 42 -11.09 -1.11 -13.85
C LEU A 42 -12.28 -1.55 -12.98
N ASP A 43 -12.09 -1.62 -11.66
CA ASP A 43 -13.14 -1.87 -10.68
C ASP A 43 -14.26 -0.84 -10.72
N ASP A 44 -13.95 0.43 -11.01
CA ASP A 44 -14.95 1.50 -11.04
C ASP A 44 -15.89 1.35 -12.25
N TYR A 45 -15.37 0.87 -13.38
CA TYR A 45 -16.18 0.53 -14.55
C TYR A 45 -17.07 -0.69 -14.30
N LEU A 46 -16.57 -1.72 -13.62
CA LEU A 46 -17.37 -2.91 -13.27
C LEU A 46 -18.53 -2.55 -12.34
N VAL A 47 -18.31 -1.68 -11.35
CA VAL A 47 -19.38 -1.17 -10.46
C VAL A 47 -20.42 -0.38 -11.25
N LEU A 48 -19.99 0.45 -12.21
CA LEU A 48 -20.92 1.20 -13.06
C LEU A 48 -21.76 0.26 -13.94
N THR A 49 -21.15 -0.78 -14.52
CA THR A 49 -21.87 -1.82 -15.25
C THR A 49 -22.86 -2.56 -14.36
N ALA A 50 -22.48 -2.88 -13.11
CA ALA A 50 -23.37 -3.50 -12.15
C ALA A 50 -24.59 -2.62 -11.83
N LEU A 51 -24.42 -1.29 -11.71
CA LEU A 51 -25.53 -0.35 -11.50
C LEU A 51 -26.50 -0.37 -12.70
N VAL A 52 -25.99 -0.36 -13.93
CA VAL A 52 -26.85 -0.43 -15.13
C VAL A 52 -27.64 -1.73 -15.15
N LEU A 53 -26.98 -2.86 -14.88
CA LEU A 53 -27.63 -4.16 -14.82
C LEU A 53 -28.65 -4.24 -13.67
N GLN A 54 -28.39 -3.61 -12.52
CA GLN A 54 -29.32 -3.56 -11.40
C GLN A 54 -30.57 -2.77 -11.73
N VAL A 55 -30.43 -1.64 -12.43
CA VAL A 55 -31.59 -0.86 -12.91
C VAL A 55 -32.40 -1.67 -13.91
N LEU A 56 -31.76 -2.40 -14.83
CA LEU A 56 -32.45 -3.30 -15.76
C LEU A 56 -33.18 -4.42 -15.03
N TYR A 57 -32.56 -5.01 -14.01
CA TYR A 57 -33.17 -6.01 -13.14
C TYR A 57 -34.45 -5.46 -12.49
N THR A 58 -34.36 -4.32 -11.81
CA THR A 58 -35.52 -3.67 -11.16
C THR A 58 -36.60 -3.29 -12.17
N ALA A 59 -36.24 -2.85 -13.38
CA ALA A 59 -37.20 -2.52 -14.43
C ALA A 59 -37.97 -3.75 -14.91
N PHE A 60 -37.30 -4.88 -15.17
CA PHE A 60 -37.98 -6.11 -15.58
C PHE A 60 -38.89 -6.68 -14.49
N VAL A 61 -38.48 -6.62 -13.22
CA VAL A 61 -39.37 -7.01 -12.11
C VAL A 61 -40.57 -6.07 -12.03
N THR A 62 -40.36 -4.76 -12.18
CA THR A 62 -41.45 -3.77 -12.17
C THR A 62 -42.48 -4.09 -13.27
N GLU A 63 -42.03 -4.36 -14.50
CA GLU A 63 -42.92 -4.78 -15.59
C GLU A 63 -43.66 -6.07 -15.23
N ALA A 64 -42.96 -7.09 -14.70
CA ALA A 64 -43.60 -8.34 -14.28
C ALA A 64 -44.72 -8.12 -13.25
N THR A 65 -44.55 -7.19 -12.29
CA THR A 65 -45.59 -6.86 -11.29
C THR A 65 -46.84 -6.20 -11.89
N LEU A 66 -46.73 -5.52 -13.03
CA LEU A 66 -47.88 -4.93 -13.73
C LEU A 66 -48.75 -6.00 -14.42
N TYR A 67 -48.16 -7.16 -14.69
CA TYR A 67 -48.81 -8.32 -15.30
C TYR A 67 -49.21 -9.39 -14.27
N GLY A 68 -49.18 -9.08 -12.97
CA GLY A 68 -49.65 -9.99 -11.90
C GLY A 68 -48.55 -10.77 -11.16
N LEU A 69 -47.26 -10.43 -11.33
CA LEU A 69 -46.21 -10.98 -10.45
C LEU A 69 -46.46 -10.54 -9.00
N GLY A 70 -46.45 -11.49 -8.07
CA GLY A 70 -46.77 -11.24 -6.67
C GLY A 70 -48.27 -11.33 -6.35
N GLN A 71 -49.07 -11.93 -7.23
CA GLN A 71 -50.47 -12.33 -6.98
C GLN A 71 -50.71 -13.81 -7.27
N LEU A 72 -51.74 -14.39 -6.64
CA LEU A 72 -52.16 -15.76 -6.94
C LEU A 72 -52.68 -15.82 -8.39
N TYR A 73 -52.34 -16.88 -9.12
CA TYR A 73 -52.89 -17.18 -10.45
C TYR A 73 -54.43 -17.08 -10.50
N ALA A 74 -55.12 -17.53 -9.43
CA ALA A 74 -56.57 -17.40 -9.31
C ALA A 74 -57.07 -15.94 -9.29
N ASP A 75 -56.29 -15.00 -8.75
CA ASP A 75 -56.66 -13.59 -8.63
C ASP A 75 -56.44 -12.82 -9.95
N VAL A 76 -55.46 -13.25 -10.75
CA VAL A 76 -55.17 -12.66 -12.07
C VAL A 76 -56.22 -13.11 -13.10
N GLY A 77 -56.64 -14.38 -13.04
CA GLY A 77 -57.74 -14.95 -13.83
C GLY A 77 -57.47 -15.11 -15.34
N ASP A 78 -56.64 -14.26 -15.95
CA ASP A 78 -56.26 -14.33 -17.37
C ASP A 78 -54.88 -15.02 -17.57
N PRO A 79 -54.84 -16.19 -18.24
CA PRO A 79 -53.59 -16.92 -18.46
C PRO A 79 -52.60 -16.17 -19.36
N VAL A 80 -53.08 -15.37 -20.33
CA VAL A 80 -52.19 -14.67 -21.28
C VAL A 80 -51.41 -13.55 -20.59
N THR A 81 -52.09 -12.79 -19.73
CA THR A 81 -51.47 -11.78 -18.86
C THR A 81 -50.44 -12.42 -17.92
N TYR A 82 -50.79 -13.55 -17.29
CA TYR A 82 -49.89 -14.26 -16.38
C TYR A 82 -48.62 -14.79 -17.07
N PHE A 83 -48.73 -15.40 -18.25
CA PHE A 83 -47.56 -15.86 -19.02
C PHE A 83 -46.63 -14.70 -19.42
N THR A 84 -47.17 -13.50 -19.59
CA THR A 84 -46.37 -12.28 -19.83
C THR A 84 -45.59 -11.88 -18.58
N ALA A 85 -46.17 -12.02 -17.38
CA ALA A 85 -45.46 -11.80 -16.13
C ALA A 85 -44.25 -12.75 -15.96
N VAL A 86 -44.46 -14.05 -16.18
CA VAL A 86 -43.41 -15.09 -16.09
C VAL A 86 -42.29 -14.82 -17.11
N LYS A 87 -42.63 -14.33 -18.31
CA LYS A 87 -41.63 -13.95 -19.32
C LYS A 87 -40.71 -12.82 -18.83
N TYR A 88 -41.27 -11.74 -18.28
CA TYR A 88 -40.46 -10.65 -17.72
C TYR A 88 -39.70 -11.07 -16.46
N GLU A 89 -40.27 -11.97 -15.66
CA GLU A 89 -39.58 -12.59 -14.52
C GLU A 89 -38.33 -13.35 -14.97
N LEU A 90 -38.42 -14.20 -16.00
CA LEU A 90 -37.26 -14.91 -16.56
C LEU A 90 -36.16 -13.95 -17.04
N PHE A 91 -36.52 -12.85 -17.71
CA PHE A 91 -35.55 -11.83 -18.11
C PHE A 91 -34.92 -11.12 -16.90
N SER A 92 -35.70 -10.87 -15.85
CA SER A 92 -35.17 -10.34 -14.59
C SER A 92 -34.18 -11.33 -13.95
N GLN A 93 -34.45 -12.64 -13.95
CA GLN A 93 -33.51 -13.62 -13.38
C GLN A 93 -32.16 -13.60 -14.10
N VAL A 94 -32.15 -13.46 -15.43
CA VAL A 94 -30.92 -13.30 -16.22
C VAL A 94 -30.16 -12.02 -15.84
N ALA A 95 -30.87 -10.88 -15.75
CA ALA A 95 -30.27 -9.63 -15.32
C ALA A 95 -29.69 -9.72 -13.90
N GLY A 96 -30.44 -10.32 -12.96
CA GLY A 96 -30.02 -10.51 -11.58
C GLY A 96 -28.76 -11.39 -11.44
N LEU A 97 -28.68 -12.49 -12.20
CA LEU A 97 -27.48 -13.33 -12.26
C LEU A 97 -26.26 -12.53 -12.75
N MET A 98 -26.43 -11.71 -13.78
CA MET A 98 -25.36 -10.87 -14.30
C MET A 98 -24.90 -9.82 -13.27
N VAL A 99 -25.83 -9.19 -12.53
CA VAL A 99 -25.46 -8.26 -11.44
C VAL A 99 -24.63 -8.98 -10.37
N ILE A 100 -25.06 -10.16 -9.91
CA ILE A 100 -24.33 -10.95 -8.90
C ILE A 100 -22.92 -11.29 -9.40
N GLY A 101 -22.79 -11.77 -10.64
CA GLY A 101 -21.48 -12.12 -11.23
C GLY A 101 -20.55 -10.92 -11.37
N VAL A 102 -21.05 -9.79 -11.88
CA VAL A 102 -20.26 -8.54 -11.99
C VAL A 102 -19.92 -7.95 -10.62
N GLY A 103 -20.82 -8.08 -9.63
CA GLY A 103 -20.58 -7.70 -8.25
C GLY A 103 -19.44 -8.50 -7.61
N LYS A 104 -19.46 -9.83 -7.76
CA LYS A 104 -18.36 -10.69 -7.30
C LYS A 104 -17.06 -10.42 -8.06
N ALA A 105 -17.13 -10.14 -9.36
CA ALA A 105 -15.98 -9.73 -10.15
C ALA A 105 -15.35 -8.42 -9.63
N THR A 106 -16.18 -7.44 -9.26
CA THR A 106 -15.74 -6.19 -8.65
C THR A 106 -14.97 -6.43 -7.35
N VAL A 107 -15.51 -7.26 -6.45
CA VAL A 107 -14.86 -7.62 -5.18
C VAL A 107 -13.53 -8.33 -5.44
N GLY A 108 -13.49 -9.31 -6.34
CA GLY A 108 -12.26 -10.04 -6.64
C GLY A 108 -11.17 -9.15 -7.25
N VAL A 109 -11.52 -8.25 -8.18
CA VAL A 109 -10.57 -7.26 -8.74
C VAL A 109 -10.07 -6.29 -7.66
N PHE A 110 -10.92 -5.91 -6.72
CA PHE A 110 -10.54 -5.11 -5.56
C PHE A 110 -9.57 -5.87 -4.62
N LEU A 111 -9.78 -7.18 -4.41
CA LEU A 111 -8.87 -8.01 -3.60
C LEU A 111 -7.52 -8.26 -4.29
N LEU A 112 -7.50 -8.50 -5.61
CA LEU A 112 -6.26 -8.64 -6.40
C LEU A 112 -5.32 -7.43 -6.25
N ARG A 113 -5.90 -6.30 -5.91
CA ARG A 113 -5.24 -5.01 -5.70
C ARG A 113 -4.62 -4.83 -4.32
N ILE A 114 -5.04 -5.65 -3.34
CA ILE A 114 -4.56 -5.63 -1.95
C ILE A 114 -3.53 -6.74 -1.75
N VAL A 115 -3.80 -7.91 -2.31
CA VAL A 115 -2.99 -9.10 -2.12
C VAL A 115 -1.67 -9.01 -2.90
N ARG A 116 -0.55 -9.34 -2.23
CA ARG A 116 0.79 -9.37 -2.86
C ARG A 116 1.35 -10.79 -3.02
N SER A 117 0.81 -11.78 -2.32
CA SER A 117 1.24 -13.17 -2.41
C SER A 117 0.80 -13.83 -3.73
N LYS A 118 1.73 -14.45 -4.46
CA LYS A 118 1.47 -15.09 -5.76
C LYS A 118 0.43 -16.21 -5.68
N ALA A 119 0.45 -17.00 -4.60
CA ALA A 119 -0.50 -18.10 -4.41
C ALA A 119 -1.94 -17.58 -4.22
N GLN A 120 -2.11 -16.54 -3.39
CA GLN A 120 -3.42 -15.92 -3.16
C GLN A 120 -3.94 -15.18 -4.41
N VAL A 121 -3.05 -14.55 -5.19
CA VAL A 121 -3.42 -13.94 -6.49
C VAL A 121 -3.93 -14.99 -7.48
N TRP A 122 -3.26 -16.14 -7.58
CA TRP A 122 -3.68 -17.22 -8.46
C TRP A 122 -5.04 -17.81 -8.03
N PHE A 123 -5.23 -18.00 -6.73
CA PHE A 123 -6.51 -18.44 -6.15
C PHE A 123 -7.66 -17.47 -6.49
N ILE A 124 -7.46 -16.15 -6.36
CA ILE A 124 -8.49 -15.17 -6.69
C ILE A 124 -8.83 -15.21 -8.18
N TRP A 125 -7.83 -15.33 -9.06
CA TRP A 125 -8.07 -15.48 -10.51
C TRP A 125 -8.87 -16.75 -10.83
N ALA A 126 -8.58 -17.87 -10.16
CA ALA A 126 -9.35 -19.10 -10.32
C ALA A 126 -10.81 -18.91 -9.87
N CYS A 127 -11.06 -18.33 -8.70
CA CYS A 127 -12.41 -18.03 -8.21
C CYS A 127 -13.18 -17.09 -9.16
N LEU A 128 -12.50 -16.07 -9.70
CA LEU A 128 -13.08 -15.14 -10.68
C LEU A 128 -13.44 -15.84 -11.99
N ALA A 129 -12.54 -16.67 -12.53
CA ALA A 129 -12.77 -17.40 -13.76
C ALA A 129 -13.95 -18.38 -13.62
N ILE A 130 -14.02 -19.12 -12.52
CA ILE A 130 -15.12 -20.06 -12.26
C ILE A 130 -16.44 -19.29 -12.06
N THR A 131 -16.43 -18.18 -11.31
CA THR A 131 -17.64 -17.37 -11.10
C THR A 131 -18.14 -16.76 -12.40
N ALA A 132 -17.26 -16.25 -13.26
CA ALA A 132 -17.61 -15.75 -14.57
C ALA A 132 -18.21 -16.85 -15.45
N PHE A 133 -17.59 -18.03 -15.47
CA PHE A 133 -18.08 -19.20 -16.21
C PHE A 133 -19.47 -19.62 -15.73
N ILE A 134 -19.66 -19.79 -14.41
CA ILE A 134 -20.94 -20.21 -13.83
C ILE A 134 -22.03 -19.17 -14.07
N THR A 135 -21.73 -17.88 -13.96
CA THR A 135 -22.71 -16.82 -14.21
C THR A 135 -23.17 -16.82 -15.68
N LEU A 136 -22.22 -16.93 -16.61
CA LEU A 136 -22.50 -16.96 -18.04
C LEU A 136 -23.28 -18.23 -18.41
N PHE A 137 -22.85 -19.38 -17.90
CA PHE A 137 -23.52 -20.66 -18.09
C PHE A 137 -24.96 -20.60 -17.55
N ALA A 138 -25.15 -20.17 -16.30
CA ALA A 138 -26.46 -20.06 -15.67
C ALA A 138 -27.39 -19.15 -16.48
N SER A 139 -26.92 -17.97 -16.88
CA SER A 139 -27.70 -17.01 -17.66
C SER A 139 -28.17 -17.57 -19.00
N ILE A 140 -27.32 -18.34 -19.69
CA ILE A 140 -27.70 -19.02 -20.93
C ILE A 140 -28.73 -20.11 -20.64
N THR A 141 -28.49 -20.95 -19.61
CA THR A 141 -29.39 -22.06 -19.27
C THR A 141 -30.80 -21.62 -18.89
N VAL A 142 -30.97 -20.47 -18.22
CA VAL A 142 -32.31 -19.92 -17.90
C VAL A 142 -33.11 -19.65 -19.18
N ILE A 143 -32.45 -19.22 -20.25
CA ILE A 143 -33.12 -18.94 -21.54
C ILE A 143 -33.39 -20.23 -22.32
N VAL A 144 -32.45 -21.18 -22.32
CA VAL A 144 -32.53 -22.39 -23.19
C VAL A 144 -33.05 -23.65 -22.49
N GLN A 145 -33.62 -23.53 -21.29
CA GLN A 145 -34.08 -24.67 -20.48
C GLN A 145 -35.18 -25.54 -21.12
N CYS A 146 -35.95 -24.98 -22.07
CA CYS A 146 -37.03 -25.68 -22.77
C CYS A 146 -36.91 -25.58 -24.30
N ILE A 147 -37.41 -26.61 -24.99
CA ILE A 147 -37.51 -26.66 -26.44
C ILE A 147 -39.00 -26.83 -26.81
N PRO A 148 -39.65 -25.84 -27.46
CA PRO A 148 -39.18 -24.50 -27.79
C PRO A 148 -39.04 -23.59 -26.55
N ILE A 149 -38.25 -22.52 -26.67
CA ILE A 149 -37.96 -21.56 -25.57
C ILE A 149 -39.27 -20.98 -24.99
N GLU A 150 -40.28 -20.78 -25.83
CA GLU A 150 -41.61 -20.27 -25.43
C GLU A 150 -42.29 -21.11 -24.35
N LYS A 151 -41.99 -22.40 -24.28
CA LYS A 151 -42.56 -23.29 -23.26
C LYS A 151 -42.13 -22.90 -21.83
N SER A 152 -41.02 -22.17 -21.67
CA SER A 152 -40.53 -21.72 -20.36
C SER A 152 -41.45 -20.71 -19.67
N TRP A 153 -42.18 -19.89 -20.42
CA TRP A 153 -43.17 -18.94 -19.88
C TRP A 153 -44.62 -19.25 -20.30
N ASN A 154 -44.82 -20.03 -21.38
CA ASN A 154 -46.13 -20.48 -21.84
C ASN A 154 -46.24 -22.02 -21.75
N PRO A 155 -46.79 -22.57 -20.65
CA PRO A 155 -46.91 -24.02 -20.46
C PRO A 155 -47.87 -24.70 -21.45
N THR A 156 -48.75 -23.95 -22.13
CA THR A 156 -49.68 -24.47 -23.14
C THR A 156 -48.97 -24.87 -24.44
N THR A 157 -47.76 -24.37 -24.68
CA THR A 157 -46.98 -24.70 -25.88
C THR A 157 -46.45 -26.15 -25.83
N PRO A 158 -46.65 -26.96 -26.88
CA PRO A 158 -46.12 -28.33 -26.94
C PRO A 158 -44.59 -28.32 -26.97
N GLY A 159 -43.97 -29.31 -26.32
CA GLY A 159 -42.52 -29.40 -26.17
C GLY A 159 -42.12 -30.04 -24.84
N TYR A 160 -40.82 -30.05 -24.54
CA TYR A 160 -40.28 -30.59 -23.30
C TYR A 160 -39.17 -29.68 -22.75
N CYS A 161 -38.98 -29.72 -21.43
CA CYS A 161 -37.86 -29.05 -20.75
C CYS A 161 -36.88 -30.12 -20.33
N TRP A 162 -35.63 -29.99 -20.78
CA TRP A 162 -34.59 -31.00 -20.58
C TRP A 162 -33.79 -30.74 -19.28
N LEU A 163 -33.95 -29.55 -18.71
CA LEU A 163 -33.20 -29.06 -17.56
C LEU A 163 -34.17 -28.59 -16.47
N ASP A 164 -33.91 -29.03 -15.25
CA ASP A 164 -34.70 -28.71 -14.06
C ASP A 164 -34.12 -27.46 -13.40
N PHE A 165 -34.84 -26.34 -13.52
CA PHE A 165 -34.41 -25.02 -13.06
C PHE A 165 -34.04 -25.02 -11.57
N SER A 166 -34.81 -25.71 -10.72
CA SER A 166 -34.58 -25.75 -9.28
C SER A 166 -33.28 -26.46 -8.93
N LYS A 167 -32.96 -27.58 -9.62
CA LYS A 167 -31.71 -28.32 -9.41
C LYS A 167 -30.49 -27.53 -9.87
N VAL A 168 -30.57 -26.86 -11.02
CA VAL A 168 -29.46 -26.06 -11.55
C VAL A 168 -29.27 -24.77 -10.76
N GLY A 169 -30.34 -24.09 -10.37
CA GLY A 169 -30.23 -22.93 -9.52
C GLY A 169 -29.68 -23.26 -8.12
N TYR A 170 -29.92 -24.46 -7.59
CA TYR A 170 -29.34 -24.89 -6.31
C TYR A 170 -27.81 -25.05 -6.38
N THR A 171 -27.30 -25.64 -7.47
CA THR A 171 -25.84 -25.81 -7.66
C THR A 171 -25.16 -24.47 -7.93
N VAL A 172 -25.78 -23.60 -8.75
CA VAL A 172 -25.31 -22.25 -9.03
C VAL A 172 -25.33 -21.38 -7.75
N GLY A 173 -26.41 -21.43 -6.98
CA GLY A 173 -26.55 -20.72 -5.71
C GLY A 173 -25.50 -21.14 -4.68
N SER A 174 -25.25 -22.46 -4.57
CA SER A 174 -24.20 -23.01 -3.70
C SER A 174 -22.81 -22.47 -4.06
N TRP A 175 -22.49 -22.36 -5.36
CA TRP A 175 -21.23 -21.76 -5.79
C TRP A 175 -21.13 -20.28 -5.40
N PHE A 176 -22.18 -19.50 -5.62
CA PHE A 176 -22.17 -18.08 -5.29
C PHE A 176 -21.98 -17.82 -3.80
N VAL A 177 -22.60 -18.64 -2.94
CA VAL A 177 -22.38 -18.61 -1.49
C VAL A 177 -20.93 -18.98 -1.16
N ALA A 178 -20.40 -20.04 -1.76
CA ALA A 178 -19.01 -20.45 -1.54
C ALA A 178 -18.01 -19.34 -1.95
N ALA A 179 -18.27 -18.64 -3.05
CA ALA A 179 -17.46 -17.51 -3.50
C ALA A 179 -17.49 -16.34 -2.51
N ASP A 180 -18.64 -16.02 -1.90
CA ASP A 180 -18.73 -14.95 -0.89
C ASP A 180 -17.89 -15.26 0.34
N PHE A 181 -17.99 -16.49 0.86
CA PHE A 181 -17.16 -16.91 1.98
C PHE A 181 -15.67 -16.94 1.62
N ALA A 182 -15.32 -17.42 0.42
CA ALA A 182 -13.94 -17.39 -0.05
C ALA A 182 -13.37 -15.97 -0.09
N PHE A 183 -14.12 -15.01 -0.64
CA PHE A 183 -13.70 -13.61 -0.68
C PHE A 183 -13.72 -12.93 0.69
N ALA A 184 -14.59 -13.33 1.60
CA ALA A 184 -14.60 -12.84 2.98
C ALA A 184 -13.42 -13.40 3.81
N ILE A 185 -12.97 -14.63 3.57
CA ILE A 185 -11.88 -15.24 4.34
C ILE A 185 -10.50 -14.73 3.89
N LEU A 186 -10.33 -14.37 2.63
CA LEU A 186 -9.03 -13.95 2.08
C LEU A 186 -8.40 -12.73 2.80
N PRO A 187 -9.09 -11.60 3.02
CA PRO A 187 -8.51 -10.48 3.77
C PRO A 187 -8.28 -10.80 5.24
N TRP A 188 -9.02 -11.75 5.82
CA TRP A 188 -8.85 -12.16 7.22
C TRP A 188 -7.48 -12.76 7.48
N PHE A 189 -7.05 -13.69 6.62
CA PHE A 189 -5.71 -14.27 6.71
C PHE A 189 -4.59 -13.24 6.54
N ILE A 190 -4.81 -12.18 5.75
CA ILE A 190 -3.82 -11.12 5.55
C ILE A 190 -3.68 -10.23 6.79
N VAL A 191 -4.78 -9.95 7.50
CA VAL A 191 -4.78 -9.06 8.66
C VAL A 191 -4.30 -9.76 9.93
N TRP A 192 -4.43 -11.08 10.03
CA TRP A 192 -4.08 -11.83 11.25
C TRP A 192 -2.59 -11.67 11.62
N ASP A 193 -1.69 -11.64 10.64
CA ASP A 193 -0.24 -11.51 10.87
C ASP A 193 0.26 -10.06 10.95
N LEU A 194 -0.63 -9.06 10.84
CA LEU A 194 -0.22 -7.67 10.68
C LEU A 194 -0.62 -6.80 11.88
N ASN A 195 0.38 -6.29 12.61
CA ASN A 195 0.21 -5.45 13.80
C ASN A 195 -0.19 -4.01 13.43
N MET A 196 -1.37 -3.83 12.84
CA MET A 196 -1.91 -2.55 12.37
C MET A 196 -2.61 -1.75 13.47
N LYS A 197 -2.61 -0.41 13.31
CA LYS A 197 -3.35 0.51 14.16
C LYS A 197 -4.85 0.18 14.11
N GLN A 198 -5.55 0.25 15.24
CA GLN A 198 -6.95 -0.19 15.37
C GLN A 198 -7.91 0.41 14.32
N LYS A 199 -7.65 1.63 13.85
CA LYS A 199 -8.47 2.31 12.82
C LYS A 199 -8.44 1.62 11.45
N GLU A 200 -7.31 1.01 11.07
CA GLU A 200 -7.18 0.24 9.83
C GLU A 200 -7.82 -1.15 9.97
N LYS A 201 -7.61 -1.76 11.14
CA LYS A 201 -8.25 -3.04 11.51
C LYS A 201 -9.78 -2.95 11.46
N ILE A 202 -10.37 -1.85 11.93
CA ILE A 202 -11.83 -1.64 11.90
C ILE A 202 -12.35 -1.55 10.46
N THR A 203 -11.67 -0.82 9.57
CA THR A 203 -12.14 -0.69 8.17
C THR A 203 -12.15 -2.04 7.46
N VAL A 204 -11.10 -2.84 7.66
CA VAL A 204 -11.02 -4.19 7.07
C VAL A 204 -12.07 -5.10 7.73
N ALA A 205 -12.24 -5.05 9.04
CA ALA A 205 -13.28 -5.81 9.76
C ALA A 205 -14.71 -5.48 9.26
N CYS A 206 -15.03 -4.21 9.02
CA CYS A 206 -16.33 -3.81 8.47
C CYS A 206 -16.57 -4.34 7.05
N GLY A 207 -15.54 -4.35 6.19
CA GLY A 207 -15.63 -4.95 4.86
C GLY A 207 -15.87 -6.47 4.95
N LEU A 208 -15.13 -7.14 5.84
CA LEU A 208 -15.24 -8.57 6.08
C LEU A 208 -16.64 -8.99 6.56
N SER A 209 -17.23 -8.26 7.53
CA SER A 209 -18.57 -8.57 8.05
C SER A 209 -19.65 -8.48 6.96
N LEU A 210 -19.49 -7.57 6.00
CA LEU A 210 -20.44 -7.42 4.91
C LEU A 210 -20.30 -8.51 3.85
N GLY A 211 -19.09 -9.05 3.65
CA GLY A 211 -18.90 -10.25 2.81
C GLY A 211 -19.61 -11.48 3.38
N VAL A 212 -19.53 -11.68 4.71
CA VAL A 212 -20.27 -12.76 5.39
C VAL A 212 -21.78 -12.53 5.31
N PHE A 213 -22.24 -11.28 5.45
CA PHE A 213 -23.66 -10.94 5.30
C PHE A 213 -24.18 -11.22 3.88
N ALA A 214 -23.40 -10.91 2.84
CA ALA A 214 -23.75 -11.24 1.46
C ALA A 214 -23.91 -12.76 1.27
N GLY A 215 -22.99 -13.56 1.84
CA GLY A 215 -23.09 -15.02 1.84
C GLY A 215 -24.35 -15.53 2.55
N ALA A 216 -24.75 -14.91 3.66
CA ALA A 216 -25.98 -15.24 4.37
C ALA A 216 -27.24 -14.93 3.53
N CYS A 217 -27.29 -13.78 2.85
CA CYS A 217 -28.34 -13.46 1.88
C CYS A 217 -28.41 -14.53 0.77
N GLY A 218 -27.26 -14.94 0.23
CA GLY A 218 -27.18 -16.00 -0.79
C GLY A 218 -27.69 -17.36 -0.31
N ILE A 219 -27.49 -17.71 0.98
CA ILE A 219 -28.05 -18.93 1.58
C ILE A 219 -29.58 -18.85 1.60
N ILE A 220 -30.13 -17.72 2.08
CA ILE A 220 -31.59 -17.54 2.16
C ILE A 220 -32.21 -17.61 0.76
N ARG A 221 -31.60 -16.96 -0.23
CA ARG A 221 -32.00 -17.05 -1.64
C ARG A 221 -31.98 -18.49 -2.16
N THR A 222 -30.91 -19.24 -1.87
CA THR A 222 -30.78 -20.64 -2.31
C THR A 222 -31.82 -21.55 -1.63
N LYS A 223 -32.22 -21.25 -0.39
CA LYS A 223 -33.30 -21.95 0.31
C LYS A 223 -34.67 -21.63 -0.27
N ALA A 224 -34.95 -20.37 -0.60
CA ALA A 224 -36.19 -19.98 -1.29
C ALA A 224 -36.35 -20.75 -2.61
N LEU A 225 -35.25 -21.04 -3.32
CA LEU A 225 -35.29 -21.86 -4.54
C LEU A 225 -35.66 -23.34 -4.30
N SER A 226 -35.38 -23.89 -3.13
CA SER A 226 -35.67 -25.31 -2.82
C SER A 226 -37.13 -25.59 -2.45
N GLY A 227 -37.92 -24.55 -2.18
CA GLY A 227 -39.36 -24.64 -1.90
C GLY A 227 -40.23 -24.93 -3.14
N LEU A 228 -39.67 -24.82 -4.35
CA LEU A 228 -40.39 -25.00 -5.63
C LEU A 228 -40.94 -26.42 -5.95
N ASN A 229 -40.93 -27.34 -4.99
CA ASN A 229 -41.45 -28.70 -5.17
C ASN A 229 -42.82 -28.88 -4.49
N ALA A 230 -43.88 -28.54 -5.21
CA ALA A 230 -45.23 -29.13 -5.18
C ALA A 230 -46.31 -28.04 -5.35
N SER A 231 -46.89 -27.97 -6.55
CA SER A 231 -48.31 -27.72 -6.89
C SER A 231 -49.17 -26.64 -6.20
N GLU A 232 -48.70 -25.88 -5.22
CA GLU A 232 -49.44 -24.76 -4.61
C GLU A 232 -48.54 -23.53 -4.49
N TYR A 233 -48.80 -22.60 -5.41
CA TYR A 233 -48.49 -21.17 -5.37
C TYR A 233 -47.04 -20.68 -5.38
N ILE A 234 -46.66 -20.26 -6.60
CA ILE A 234 -45.54 -19.44 -7.07
C ILE A 234 -45.40 -18.06 -6.35
N LEU A 235 -46.21 -17.79 -5.32
CA LEU A 235 -46.32 -16.50 -4.63
C LEU A 235 -45.30 -16.35 -3.48
N ASP A 236 -45.19 -17.36 -2.62
CA ASP A 236 -44.48 -17.24 -1.34
C ASP A 236 -42.97 -17.44 -1.47
N ASP A 237 -42.48 -18.13 -2.50
CA ASP A 237 -41.04 -18.42 -2.65
C ASP A 237 -40.34 -17.53 -3.70
N THR A 238 -41.03 -17.15 -4.77
CA THR A 238 -40.45 -16.37 -5.88
C THR A 238 -40.19 -14.92 -5.48
N VAL A 239 -41.14 -14.26 -4.80
CA VAL A 239 -40.98 -12.86 -4.37
C VAL A 239 -39.82 -12.70 -3.38
N PRO A 240 -39.70 -13.54 -2.33
CA PRO A 240 -38.52 -13.51 -1.47
C PRO A 240 -37.23 -13.82 -2.21
N MET A 241 -37.22 -14.78 -3.14
CA MET A 241 -36.03 -15.07 -3.95
C MET A 241 -35.52 -13.84 -4.70
N LEU A 242 -36.42 -13.06 -5.33
CA LEU A 242 -36.06 -11.83 -6.06
C LEU A 242 -35.49 -10.75 -5.11
N ILE A 243 -36.16 -10.51 -3.98
CA ILE A 243 -35.68 -9.55 -2.97
C ILE A 243 -34.32 -9.97 -2.40
N TRP A 244 -34.15 -11.26 -2.06
CA TRP A 244 -32.88 -11.76 -1.54
C TRP A 244 -31.76 -11.73 -2.58
N SER A 245 -32.08 -11.85 -3.87
CA SER A 245 -31.11 -11.68 -4.97
C SER A 245 -30.63 -10.23 -5.10
N ALA A 246 -31.56 -9.28 -4.99
CA ALA A 246 -31.24 -7.86 -5.04
C ALA A 246 -30.40 -7.43 -3.83
N THR A 247 -30.80 -7.84 -2.62
CA THR A 247 -30.04 -7.59 -1.39
C THR A 247 -28.64 -8.19 -1.42
N GLU A 248 -28.46 -9.44 -1.89
CA GLU A 248 -27.14 -10.07 -2.05
C GLU A 248 -26.22 -9.15 -2.87
N SER A 249 -26.67 -8.73 -4.05
CA SER A 249 -25.87 -7.88 -4.94
C SER A 249 -25.58 -6.48 -4.36
N CYS A 250 -26.56 -5.88 -3.67
CA CYS A 250 -26.41 -4.58 -3.02
C CYS A 250 -25.34 -4.63 -1.92
N VAL A 251 -25.40 -5.65 -1.05
CA VAL A 251 -24.43 -5.87 0.01
C VAL A 251 -23.04 -6.13 -0.56
N THR A 252 -22.90 -6.96 -1.60
CA THR A 252 -21.62 -7.24 -2.27
C THR A 252 -20.95 -5.95 -2.74
N ILE A 253 -21.71 -5.03 -3.33
CA ILE A 253 -21.17 -3.76 -3.84
C ILE A 253 -20.87 -2.77 -2.72
N MET A 254 -21.71 -2.69 -1.68
CA MET A 254 -21.43 -1.91 -0.47
C MET A 254 -20.12 -2.36 0.18
N CYS A 255 -19.94 -3.67 0.36
CA CYS A 255 -18.72 -4.29 0.88
C CYS A 255 -17.48 -3.85 0.09
N SER A 256 -17.54 -3.89 -1.25
CA SER A 256 -16.42 -3.48 -2.11
C SER A 256 -16.14 -1.97 -2.06
N SER A 257 -17.11 -1.13 -1.68
CA SER A 257 -17.05 0.33 -1.78
C SER A 257 -16.60 1.01 -0.50
N ILE A 258 -16.88 0.42 0.67
CA ILE A 258 -16.48 0.96 1.97
C ILE A 258 -14.98 1.25 2.10
N PRO A 259 -14.06 0.36 1.69
CA PRO A 259 -12.63 0.65 1.77
C PRO A 259 -12.21 1.84 0.89
N VAL A 260 -12.90 2.03 -0.23
CA VAL A 260 -12.62 3.11 -1.19
C VAL A 260 -13.16 4.46 -0.71
N LEU A 261 -14.22 4.47 0.11
CA LEU A 261 -14.82 5.67 0.69
C LEU A 261 -14.03 6.25 1.88
N ARG A 262 -13.12 5.49 2.48
CA ARG A 262 -12.30 5.93 3.61
C ARG A 262 -11.60 7.29 3.41
N PRO A 263 -10.87 7.56 2.31
CA PRO A 263 -10.24 8.86 2.09
C PRO A 263 -11.25 10.02 2.03
N LEU A 264 -12.47 9.78 1.51
CA LEU A 264 -13.53 10.78 1.50
C LEU A 264 -14.06 11.04 2.92
N TYR A 265 -14.25 10.00 3.73
CA TYR A 265 -14.65 10.17 5.14
C TYR A 265 -13.64 11.04 5.90
N ILE A 266 -12.34 10.81 5.70
CA ILE A 266 -11.28 11.63 6.31
C ILE A 266 -11.35 13.07 5.79
N HIS A 267 -11.52 13.26 4.49
CA HIS A 267 -11.60 14.59 3.88
C HIS A 267 -12.81 15.41 4.37
N VAL A 268 -13.97 14.77 4.53
CA VAL A 268 -15.19 15.42 5.05
C VAL A 268 -15.07 15.70 6.56
N ARG A 269 -14.51 14.77 7.33
CA ARG A 269 -14.44 14.90 8.80
C ARG A 269 -13.38 15.89 9.27
N TYR A 270 -12.26 15.97 8.57
CA TYR A 270 -11.10 16.78 8.95
C TYR A 270 -10.88 18.00 8.04
N GLY A 271 -11.73 18.18 7.01
CA GLY A 271 -11.69 19.33 6.10
C GLY A 271 -10.63 19.23 5.01
N ALA A 272 -10.87 19.92 3.89
CA ALA A 272 -9.91 20.06 2.79
C ALA A 272 -8.78 21.04 3.11
N ASP A 273 -9.00 21.94 4.08
CA ASP A 273 -8.10 23.04 4.41
C ASP A 273 -7.26 22.73 5.65
N GLY A 274 -5.99 22.40 5.42
CA GLY A 274 -4.94 22.46 6.42
C GLY A 274 -4.55 23.91 6.74
N ARG A 275 -5.47 24.72 7.27
CA ARG A 275 -5.17 26.06 7.81
C ARG A 275 -5.60 26.14 9.28
N SER A 276 -4.59 25.96 10.13
CA SER A 276 -4.43 26.53 11.49
C SER A 276 -5.64 26.48 12.43
N SER A 277 -5.62 25.50 13.33
CA SER A 277 -5.90 25.75 14.74
C SER A 277 -4.87 25.00 15.59
N SER A 278 -4.16 25.75 16.43
CA SER A 278 -3.28 25.20 17.46
C SER A 278 -4.06 24.26 18.37
N SER A 279 -3.75 22.98 18.29
CA SER A 279 -3.83 22.01 19.39
C SER A 279 -3.26 20.70 18.87
N GLY A 280 -2.30 20.14 19.59
CA GLY A 280 -1.49 19.01 19.15
C GLY A 280 -2.33 17.76 18.88
N ASP A 281 -2.40 17.37 17.61
CA ASP A 281 -2.40 15.97 17.19
C ASP A 281 -2.16 15.94 15.67
N THR A 282 -0.93 15.64 15.23
CA THR A 282 -0.58 15.77 13.80
C THR A 282 -0.97 14.48 13.07
N SER A 283 -2.12 14.52 12.40
CA SER A 283 -2.64 13.41 11.59
C SER A 283 -1.70 13.08 10.42
N TYR A 284 -1.23 11.84 10.44
CA TYR A 284 -0.65 11.08 9.35
C TYR A 284 -1.14 11.49 7.93
N ARG A 285 -0.21 11.80 7.03
CA ARG A 285 -0.44 11.62 5.59
C ARG A 285 -0.17 10.15 5.26
N LEU A 286 -1.23 9.40 4.96
CA LEU A 286 -1.09 8.03 4.44
C LEU A 286 -0.54 8.06 3.00
N PRO A 287 0.31 7.10 2.62
CA PRO A 287 0.63 6.86 1.23
C PRO A 287 -0.64 6.32 0.54
N LEU A 288 -1.29 7.18 -0.23
CA LEU A 288 -2.40 6.78 -1.08
C LEU A 288 -1.89 5.94 -2.26
N TYR A 289 -2.48 4.76 -2.34
CA TYR A 289 -2.62 3.85 -3.48
C TYR A 289 -2.11 4.36 -4.85
N GLY A 290 -0.97 3.80 -5.29
CA GLY A 290 -0.62 3.58 -6.70
C GLY A 290 -0.70 4.76 -7.67
N SER A 291 0.29 5.67 -7.65
CA SER A 291 0.57 6.59 -8.76
C SER A 291 1.55 5.95 -9.75
N GLY A 292 1.02 5.18 -10.70
CA GLY A 292 1.74 4.78 -11.91
C GLY A 292 1.48 5.77 -13.05
N ARG A 293 2.56 6.33 -13.61
CA ARG A 293 2.64 7.12 -14.87
C ARG A 293 1.93 8.48 -14.90
N GLY A 294 2.67 9.52 -14.51
CA GLY A 294 2.42 10.88 -14.96
C GLY A 294 2.97 11.11 -16.38
N ARG A 295 2.07 11.39 -17.33
CA ARG A 295 2.42 12.04 -18.60
C ARG A 295 2.34 13.54 -18.35
N SER A 296 3.49 14.20 -18.27
CA SER A 296 3.58 15.66 -18.15
C SER A 296 3.10 16.29 -19.46
N THR A 297 2.05 17.11 -19.38
CA THR A 297 1.73 18.09 -20.42
C THR A 297 2.00 19.46 -19.83
N TYR A 298 3.08 20.09 -20.30
CA TYR A 298 3.38 21.49 -20.05
C TYR A 298 2.23 22.34 -20.60
N SER A 299 1.60 23.14 -19.75
CA SER A 299 0.83 24.29 -20.21
C SER A 299 1.57 25.56 -19.82
N LYS A 300 1.97 26.30 -20.85
CA LYS A 300 2.46 27.67 -20.77
C LYS A 300 1.31 28.58 -20.32
N ALA A 301 1.57 29.42 -19.34
CA ALA A 301 0.93 30.73 -19.23
C ALA A 301 1.96 31.69 -18.64
N GLY A 302 2.38 32.67 -19.44
CA GLY A 302 3.10 33.84 -18.96
C GLY A 302 2.12 34.92 -18.54
N LEU A 303 2.56 35.84 -17.68
CA LEU A 303 2.36 37.29 -17.86
C LEU A 303 3.25 38.07 -16.88
N GLU A 304 4.12 38.87 -17.49
CA GLU A 304 4.75 40.16 -17.13
C GLU A 304 4.74 40.76 -15.71
N SER A 305 5.97 41.11 -15.31
CA SER A 305 6.47 42.42 -14.79
C SER A 305 5.83 43.07 -13.56
N SER A 306 6.64 43.26 -12.51
CA SER A 306 7.03 44.62 -12.07
C SER A 306 8.31 44.56 -11.23
N ILE A 307 9.27 45.41 -11.57
CA ILE A 307 10.45 45.77 -10.76
C ILE A 307 10.00 46.83 -9.76
N ASN A 308 10.36 46.68 -8.48
CA ASN A 308 10.71 47.84 -7.66
C ASN A 308 11.58 47.45 -6.46
N GLU A 309 12.70 48.17 -6.35
CA GLU A 309 13.65 48.17 -5.24
C GLU A 309 13.13 48.99 -4.04
N GLN A 310 13.82 48.78 -2.92
CA GLN A 310 14.07 49.67 -1.77
C GLN A 310 13.30 49.46 -0.45
N SER A 311 14.14 49.46 0.59
CA SER A 311 13.96 49.96 1.97
C SER A 311 13.49 48.99 3.07
N THR A 312 14.48 48.54 3.86
CA THR A 312 14.42 48.35 5.33
C THR A 312 14.09 49.69 6.02
N PRO A 313 13.47 49.73 7.23
CA PRO A 313 14.20 49.49 8.49
C PRO A 313 13.44 48.85 9.67
N HIS A 314 14.23 48.25 10.56
CA HIS A 314 14.15 48.17 12.03
C HIS A 314 12.81 47.97 12.77
N HIS A 315 12.75 46.90 13.57
CA HIS A 315 12.29 47.00 14.96
C HIS A 315 13.09 46.08 15.89
N THR A 316 13.46 46.66 17.03
CA THR A 316 14.34 46.16 18.09
C THR A 316 13.50 45.88 19.35
N GLY A 317 13.94 44.92 20.18
CA GLY A 317 13.49 44.69 21.56
C GLY A 317 12.62 43.43 21.70
N VAL A 318 12.84 42.51 22.65
CA VAL A 318 13.33 42.67 24.03
C VAL A 318 14.06 41.40 24.47
N LEU A 319 15.21 41.62 25.11
CA LEU A 319 15.97 40.64 25.88
C LEU A 319 15.21 40.21 27.14
N LYS A 320 15.21 38.92 27.44
CA LYS A 320 15.24 38.43 28.82
C LYS A 320 16.30 37.37 28.96
N ASN A 321 17.44 37.79 29.51
CA ASN A 321 18.39 36.92 30.18
C ASN A 321 17.76 36.40 31.47
N SER A 322 17.91 35.11 31.72
CA SER A 322 18.19 34.62 33.07
C SER A 322 19.25 33.54 32.96
N ALA A 323 20.47 33.92 33.33
CA ALA A 323 21.58 33.02 33.57
C ALA A 323 21.49 32.52 35.02
N GLN A 324 21.67 31.20 35.21
CA GLN A 324 22.19 30.54 36.41
C GLN A 324 22.37 29.05 36.02
N ASN A 325 23.57 28.63 35.63
CA ASN A 325 24.68 28.14 36.46
C ASN A 325 24.44 26.75 37.08
N ALA A 326 25.42 25.88 36.77
CA ALA A 326 26.00 24.82 37.61
C ALA A 326 25.31 23.44 37.68
N SER A 327 25.93 22.50 36.94
CA SER A 327 26.51 21.22 37.40
C SER A 327 25.83 20.42 38.52
N ASN A 328 25.54 19.14 38.25
CA ASN A 328 26.08 18.01 39.03
C ASN A 328 25.82 16.67 38.31
N GLU A 329 26.88 15.88 38.19
CA GLU A 329 26.83 14.44 37.92
C GLU A 329 26.48 13.63 39.18
N ASN A 330 26.27 12.33 38.96
CA ASN A 330 26.55 11.20 39.84
C ASN A 330 25.46 10.69 40.80
N ILE A 331 24.92 9.49 40.54
CA ILE A 331 25.26 8.22 41.26
C ILE A 331 24.30 7.08 40.86
N LEU A 332 24.89 5.91 40.57
CA LEU A 332 24.25 4.61 40.37
C LEU A 332 23.74 3.99 41.70
N GLN A 333 22.54 3.41 41.67
CA GLN A 333 22.10 2.24 42.45
C GLN A 333 21.14 1.46 41.53
N GLY A 334 21.34 0.19 41.19
CA GLY A 334 21.61 -0.93 42.06
C GLY A 334 20.31 -1.74 42.21
N ALA A 335 19.96 -2.58 41.22
CA ALA A 335 18.93 -3.61 41.39
C ALA A 335 19.18 -4.77 40.42
N ALA A 336 19.39 -5.94 41.01
CA ALA A 336 19.56 -7.23 40.36
C ALA A 336 18.33 -7.62 39.53
N GLY A 337 18.56 -8.15 38.33
CA GLY A 337 17.54 -8.70 37.45
C GLY A 337 18.06 -9.96 36.78
N ILE A 338 17.34 -11.06 37.02
CA ILE A 338 17.60 -12.45 36.65
C ILE A 338 17.85 -12.62 35.14
N GLU A 339 18.96 -13.29 34.76
CA GLU A 339 19.31 -13.63 33.38
C GLU A 339 18.78 -15.04 33.05
N ARG A 340 17.93 -15.14 32.01
CA ARG A 340 17.40 -16.40 31.47
C ARG A 340 18.21 -16.78 30.25
N THR A 341 18.95 -17.87 30.33
CA THR A 341 19.65 -18.51 29.20
C THR A 341 18.66 -19.39 28.44
N ASP A 342 18.29 -18.99 27.23
CA ASP A 342 17.66 -19.89 26.27
C ASP A 342 18.74 -20.29 25.22
N GLU A 343 19.07 -21.58 25.15
CA GLU A 343 19.92 -22.14 24.10
C GLU A 343 19.13 -22.20 22.79
N ILE A 344 19.56 -21.45 21.78
CA ILE A 344 18.99 -21.53 20.43
C ILE A 344 20.04 -22.18 19.53
N ALA A 345 19.82 -23.46 19.21
CA ALA A 345 20.53 -24.14 18.14
C ALA A 345 19.96 -23.69 16.79
N VAL A 346 20.77 -23.00 15.99
CA VAL A 346 20.43 -22.63 14.62
C VAL A 346 21.13 -23.62 13.68
N SER A 347 20.37 -24.55 13.10
CA SER A 347 20.82 -25.34 11.95
C SER A 347 20.55 -24.57 10.67
N TYR A 348 21.58 -24.43 9.82
CA TYR A 348 21.42 -23.94 8.45
C TYR A 348 21.32 -25.14 7.52
N GLU A 349 20.21 -25.28 6.79
CA GLU A 349 20.17 -26.12 5.60
C GLU A 349 20.72 -25.32 4.41
N GLN A 350 21.86 -25.79 3.90
CA GLN A 350 22.49 -25.31 2.69
C GLN A 350 21.68 -25.82 1.49
N PHE A 351 20.91 -24.94 0.85
CA PHE A 351 20.21 -25.29 -0.39
C PHE A 351 21.18 -25.24 -1.57
N ASP A 352 21.75 -26.40 -1.88
CA ASP A 352 22.37 -26.68 -3.16
C ASP A 352 21.33 -26.67 -4.28
N THR A 353 21.63 -25.85 -5.29
CA THR A 353 21.30 -25.95 -6.72
C THR A 353 20.34 -27.07 -7.13
N ILE A 354 19.10 -26.75 -7.53
CA ILE A 354 18.31 -27.60 -8.43
C ILE A 354 17.57 -26.77 -9.49
N HIS A 355 18.02 -26.98 -10.73
CA HIS A 355 17.28 -27.12 -11.99
C HIS A 355 15.94 -26.38 -12.18
N PHE A 356 15.93 -25.45 -13.14
CA PHE A 356 14.76 -25.23 -13.98
C PHE A 356 15.05 -25.68 -15.42
N LEU A 357 14.47 -26.83 -15.79
CA LEU A 357 14.10 -27.16 -17.16
C LEU A 357 13.08 -26.13 -17.66
N GLY A 358 13.22 -25.67 -18.92
CA GLY A 358 12.40 -24.63 -19.55
C GLY A 358 10.96 -25.05 -19.92
N PRO A 359 10.29 -24.44 -20.93
CA PRO A 359 10.76 -23.40 -21.86
C PRO A 359 9.77 -22.22 -22.05
N ASN A 360 10.13 -21.30 -22.96
CA ASN A 360 9.33 -20.24 -23.60
C ASN A 360 9.34 -18.85 -22.93
N CYS A 361 10.35 -18.05 -23.27
CA CYS A 361 10.12 -16.89 -24.14
C CYS A 361 11.46 -16.26 -24.53
N THR A 362 11.83 -16.52 -25.78
CA THR A 362 12.90 -15.94 -26.56
C THR A 362 12.71 -14.44 -26.74
N TYR A 363 13.69 -13.63 -26.35
CA TYR A 363 14.17 -12.46 -27.10
C TYR A 363 15.47 -11.98 -26.43
N PHE A 364 16.63 -12.30 -27.01
CA PHE A 364 17.61 -11.31 -27.46
C PHE A 364 18.82 -12.01 -28.11
N ARG A 365 18.95 -11.69 -29.39
CA ARG A 365 20.07 -11.78 -30.34
C ARG A 365 21.45 -12.13 -29.76
N THR A 366 21.98 -13.26 -30.22
CA THR A 366 23.40 -13.66 -30.13
C THR A 366 24.24 -13.04 -31.25
N TYR A 367 25.49 -12.69 -30.92
CA TYR A 367 26.63 -12.79 -31.84
C TYR A 367 27.62 -13.82 -31.26
N PRO A 368 28.33 -14.57 -32.12
CA PRO A 368 28.90 -15.86 -31.75
C PRO A 368 30.26 -15.74 -31.06
N THR A 369 30.45 -16.57 -30.03
CA THR A 369 31.73 -16.88 -29.42
C THR A 369 32.47 -17.93 -30.26
N THR A 370 33.65 -17.58 -30.78
CA THR A 370 34.68 -18.57 -31.12
C THR A 370 35.70 -18.67 -29.99
N ASN A 371 35.92 -19.91 -29.58
CA ASN A 371 36.79 -20.40 -28.53
C ASN A 371 38.19 -19.77 -28.50
N HIS A 372 38.58 -19.26 -27.32
CA HIS A 372 39.94 -19.37 -26.81
C HIS A 372 39.90 -19.59 -25.28
N PRO A 373 40.51 -20.67 -24.76
CA PRO A 373 40.56 -20.95 -23.32
C PRO A 373 41.71 -20.16 -22.70
N ALA A 374 41.51 -18.86 -22.45
CA ALA A 374 42.55 -18.03 -21.83
C ALA A 374 42.00 -16.75 -21.19
N PHE A 375 40.86 -16.78 -20.50
CA PHE A 375 40.38 -15.57 -19.80
C PHE A 375 39.62 -15.83 -18.49
N PHE A 376 39.76 -17.02 -17.90
CA PHE A 376 39.13 -17.36 -16.61
C PHE A 376 40.03 -17.15 -15.39
N ARG A 377 40.89 -16.12 -15.43
CA ARG A 377 41.71 -15.71 -14.28
C ARG A 377 41.94 -14.21 -14.11
N SER A 378 41.14 -13.37 -14.76
CA SER A 378 41.25 -11.91 -14.61
C SER A 378 39.87 -11.24 -14.62
N ALA A 379 39.14 -11.43 -13.52
CA ALA A 379 38.03 -10.57 -13.12
C ALA A 379 37.69 -10.70 -11.62
N MET A 380 38.70 -10.95 -10.76
CA MET A 380 38.68 -10.32 -9.43
C MET A 380 39.26 -8.93 -9.62
N SER A 381 38.45 -8.04 -10.19
CA SER A 381 38.73 -6.62 -10.11
C SER A 381 38.49 -6.21 -8.65
N SER A 382 39.59 -5.88 -7.98
CA SER A 382 39.68 -5.46 -6.58
C SER A 382 39.15 -4.05 -6.32
N THR A 383 38.27 -3.52 -7.17
CA THR A 383 37.71 -2.17 -6.99
C THR A 383 36.27 -2.26 -6.51
N PRO A 384 35.98 -1.82 -5.26
CA PRO A 384 34.60 -1.71 -4.79
C PRO A 384 33.83 -0.71 -5.65
N PRO A 385 32.49 -0.85 -5.75
CA PRO A 385 31.65 0.08 -6.51
C PRO A 385 31.68 1.45 -5.81
N THR A 386 32.63 2.29 -6.20
CA THR A 386 32.73 3.66 -5.71
C THR A 386 31.58 4.47 -6.28
N SER A 387 31.02 5.37 -5.47
CA SER A 387 29.89 6.25 -5.75
C SER A 387 30.11 7.29 -6.89
N GLY A 388 31.05 7.03 -7.81
CA GLY A 388 31.43 7.92 -8.91
C GLY A 388 32.14 9.22 -8.47
N LEU A 389 32.25 9.48 -7.17
CA LEU A 389 32.88 10.67 -6.58
C LEU A 389 34.35 10.40 -6.27
N SER A 390 35.23 11.33 -6.67
CA SER A 390 36.66 11.26 -6.35
C SER A 390 36.88 11.42 -4.84
N PRO A 391 37.78 10.64 -4.20
CA PRO A 391 38.12 10.82 -2.80
C PRO A 391 38.54 12.25 -2.50
N LYS A 392 38.09 12.79 -1.36
CA LYS A 392 38.39 14.14 -0.90
C LYS A 392 38.84 14.10 0.56
N THR A 393 39.77 14.98 0.90
CA THR A 393 40.31 15.14 2.24
C THR A 393 40.18 16.60 2.67
N TRP A 394 39.73 16.81 3.90
CA TRP A 394 39.58 18.12 4.52
C TRP A 394 40.50 18.20 5.74
N THR A 395 41.24 19.30 5.84
CA THR A 395 42.10 19.63 6.98
C THR A 395 41.61 20.94 7.60
N ARG A 396 41.72 21.07 8.93
CA ARG A 396 41.28 22.27 9.66
C ARG A 396 42.47 23.18 9.93
N GLU A 397 42.44 24.41 9.44
CA GLU A 397 43.55 25.38 9.56
C GLU A 397 43.96 25.67 11.01
N THR A 398 43.01 25.69 11.94
CA THR A 398 43.25 25.99 13.37
C THR A 398 43.87 24.83 14.15
N SER A 399 43.86 23.60 13.63
CA SER A 399 44.36 22.40 14.31
C SER A 399 44.72 21.34 13.28
N ARG A 400 46.00 21.28 12.86
CA ARG A 400 46.52 20.22 11.96
C ARG A 400 46.52 18.81 12.58
N GLU A 401 46.00 18.67 13.79
CA GLU A 401 45.87 17.39 14.52
C GLU A 401 44.82 16.46 13.90
N PHE A 402 43.75 17.00 13.30
CA PHE A 402 42.63 16.21 12.77
C PHE A 402 42.40 16.47 11.29
N PHE A 403 41.98 15.42 10.59
CA PHE A 403 41.53 15.52 9.21
C PHE A 403 40.33 14.59 8.95
N ILE A 404 39.55 14.91 7.92
CA ILE A 404 38.44 14.08 7.46
C ILE A 404 38.78 13.61 6.05
N SER A 405 38.57 12.33 5.76
CA SER A 405 38.80 11.80 4.42
C SER A 405 37.70 10.83 4.00
N THR A 406 37.43 10.77 2.70
CA THR A 406 36.57 9.75 2.07
C THR A 406 37.37 8.67 1.35
N GLU A 407 38.68 8.61 1.56
CA GLU A 407 39.54 7.58 0.95
C GLU A 407 39.22 6.20 1.55
N PRO A 408 38.75 5.21 0.77
CA PRO A 408 38.35 3.91 1.30
C PRO A 408 39.49 3.16 1.99
N LYS A 409 40.73 3.36 1.55
CA LYS A 409 41.92 2.69 2.08
C LYS A 409 42.25 3.06 3.53
N LEU A 410 41.77 4.21 4.00
CA LEU A 410 42.00 4.67 5.37
C LEU A 410 40.97 4.12 6.36
N LEU A 411 39.88 3.50 5.89
CA LEU A 411 38.83 3.00 6.78
C LEU A 411 39.30 1.73 7.49
N SER A 412 39.31 1.79 8.82
CA SER A 412 39.63 0.63 9.66
C SER A 412 38.35 -0.07 10.10
N VAL A 413 38.08 -1.24 9.52
CA VAL A 413 36.93 -2.09 9.90
C VAL A 413 36.96 -2.41 11.40
N LYS A 414 38.16 -2.69 11.94
CA LYS A 414 38.34 -3.00 13.36
C LYS A 414 38.02 -1.82 14.27
N ALA A 415 38.46 -0.61 13.92
CA ALA A 415 38.17 0.59 14.71
C ALA A 415 36.67 0.90 14.71
N VAL A 416 36.01 0.80 13.55
CA VAL A 416 34.55 1.02 13.45
C VAL A 416 33.78 -0.05 14.24
N ASN A 417 34.16 -1.32 14.15
CA ASN A 417 33.49 -2.38 14.90
C ASN A 417 33.70 -2.23 16.41
N ALA A 418 34.88 -1.77 16.84
CA ALA A 418 35.16 -1.47 18.24
C ALA A 418 34.30 -0.30 18.75
N ALA A 419 34.05 0.72 17.93
CA ALA A 419 33.12 1.79 18.27
C ALA A 419 31.67 1.29 18.36
N TYR A 420 31.23 0.45 17.42
CA TYR A 420 29.89 -0.16 17.42
C TYR A 420 29.64 -1.10 18.59
N ALA A 421 30.70 -1.59 19.25
CA ALA A 421 30.60 -2.38 20.47
C ALA A 421 30.36 -1.55 21.73
N ARG A 422 30.48 -0.20 21.66
CA ARG A 422 30.29 0.69 22.80
C ARG A 422 28.87 1.28 22.84
N ASP A 423 28.36 1.52 24.03
CA ASP A 423 26.97 1.96 24.27
C ASP A 423 26.60 3.33 23.67
N PHE A 424 27.58 4.17 23.36
CA PHE A 424 27.31 5.49 22.77
C PHE A 424 26.77 5.39 21.33
N VAL A 425 27.02 4.26 20.64
CA VAL A 425 26.42 3.93 19.34
C VAL A 425 25.14 3.11 19.57
N TYR A 426 24.19 3.71 20.28
CA TYR A 426 23.00 3.03 20.83
C TYR A 426 22.10 2.37 19.76
N TRP A 427 22.19 2.79 18.49
CA TRP A 427 21.39 2.22 17.39
C TRP A 427 21.93 0.88 16.88
N ILE A 428 23.08 0.42 17.39
CA ILE A 428 23.68 -0.88 17.06
C ILE A 428 23.76 -1.73 18.32
N LYS A 429 22.98 -2.83 18.37
CA LYS A 429 22.92 -3.70 19.56
C LYS A 429 24.07 -4.69 19.66
N LYS A 430 24.62 -5.12 18.51
CA LYS A 430 25.69 -6.11 18.42
C LYS A 430 26.65 -5.74 17.31
N PRO A 431 27.98 -5.91 17.51
CA PRO A 431 28.97 -5.77 16.45
C PRO A 431 28.67 -6.69 15.27
N PHE A 432 29.10 -6.29 14.07
CA PHE A 432 28.91 -7.09 12.86
C PHE A 432 30.11 -8.02 12.64
N PRO A 433 29.94 -9.15 11.93
CA PRO A 433 31.08 -9.89 11.37
C PRO A 433 31.93 -8.96 10.49
N GLU A 434 33.26 -9.09 10.57
CA GLU A 434 34.19 -8.17 9.89
C GLU A 434 33.92 -8.08 8.39
N GLU A 435 33.59 -9.20 7.73
CA GLU A 435 33.27 -9.26 6.30
C GLU A 435 32.04 -8.43 5.93
N VAL A 436 31.00 -8.49 6.76
CA VAL A 436 29.74 -7.75 6.55
C VAL A 436 30.00 -6.26 6.74
N LEU A 437 30.75 -5.90 7.78
CA LEU A 437 31.09 -4.50 8.05
C LEU A 437 31.99 -3.91 6.95
N TRP A 438 32.95 -4.70 6.46
CA TRP A 438 33.79 -4.31 5.32
C TRP A 438 32.92 -3.98 4.10
N GLN A 439 31.97 -4.84 3.75
CA GLN A 439 31.04 -4.62 2.64
C GLN A 439 30.15 -3.39 2.87
N MET A 440 29.67 -3.17 4.09
CA MET A 440 28.84 -2.01 4.44
C MET A 440 29.59 -0.68 4.34
N LEU A 441 30.87 -0.65 4.71
CA LEU A 441 31.71 0.55 4.67
C LEU A 441 32.16 0.87 3.24
N HIS A 442 32.55 -0.14 2.46
CA HIS A 442 33.03 0.03 1.09
C HIS A 442 31.93 0.12 0.04
N GLY A 443 30.71 -0.32 0.36
CA GLY A 443 29.51 -0.15 -0.48
C GLY A 443 28.81 1.20 -0.31
N ALA A 444 29.33 2.09 0.53
CA ALA A 444 28.78 3.41 0.82
C ALA A 444 29.89 4.48 0.76
N LEU A 445 29.51 5.75 0.62
CA LEU A 445 30.45 6.86 0.76
C LEU A 445 30.67 7.12 2.25
N SER A 446 31.82 6.73 2.76
CA SER A 446 32.16 6.84 4.18
C SER A 446 33.13 8.00 4.41
N PHE A 447 32.81 8.85 5.37
CA PHE A 447 33.65 9.95 5.84
C PHE A 447 34.29 9.51 7.16
N GLY A 448 35.58 9.21 7.13
CA GLY A 448 36.35 8.91 8.34
C GLY A 448 36.88 10.19 8.96
N VAL A 449 36.79 10.30 10.28
CA VAL A 449 37.49 11.33 11.06
C VAL A 449 38.76 10.71 11.63
N TYR A 450 39.89 11.34 11.38
CA TYR A 450 41.20 10.80 11.72
C TYR A 450 42.01 11.78 12.56
N ARG A 451 42.85 11.20 13.41
CA ARG A 451 43.90 11.89 14.16
C ARG A 451 45.25 11.38 13.68
N TRP A 452 46.23 12.26 13.57
CA TRP A 452 47.62 11.85 13.32
C TRP A 452 48.22 11.23 14.57
N THR A 453 48.89 10.09 14.43
CA THR A 453 49.61 9.43 15.56
C THR A 453 50.99 10.04 15.80
N GLU A 454 51.58 10.65 14.77
CA GLU A 454 52.85 11.37 14.85
C GLU A 454 52.66 12.84 15.31
N PRO A 455 53.70 13.47 15.90
CA PRO A 455 53.63 14.86 16.34
C PRO A 455 53.28 15.80 15.18
N VAL A 456 52.37 16.76 15.40
CA VAL A 456 51.87 17.71 14.38
C VAL A 456 53.00 18.47 13.66
N GLU A 457 54.16 18.62 14.29
CA GLU A 457 55.36 19.26 13.75
C GLU A 457 56.03 18.49 12.60
N SER A 458 55.79 17.18 12.44
CA SER A 458 56.29 16.38 11.31
C SER A 458 55.32 16.32 10.12
N VAL A 459 54.11 16.85 10.27
CA VAL A 459 53.05 16.80 9.25
C VAL A 459 53.17 18.00 8.30
N ASN A 460 53.82 17.77 7.17
CA ASN A 460 53.92 18.72 6.05
C ASN A 460 52.80 18.46 5.02
N ASP A 461 52.55 19.41 4.10
CA ASP A 461 51.57 19.24 3.00
C ASP A 461 51.87 18.04 2.07
N SER A 462 53.07 17.45 2.17
CA SER A 462 53.49 16.25 1.44
C SER A 462 53.26 14.94 2.20
N THR A 463 52.82 14.97 3.46
CA THR A 463 52.60 13.77 4.27
C THR A 463 51.32 13.07 3.83
N ILE A 464 51.45 11.86 3.29
CA ILE A 464 50.31 11.08 2.79
C ILE A 464 49.66 10.33 3.96
N PRO A 465 48.34 10.43 4.17
CA PRO A 465 47.64 9.64 5.15
C PRO A 465 47.79 8.14 4.86
N SER A 466 48.16 7.35 5.86
CA SER A 466 48.24 5.90 5.81
C SER A 466 47.60 5.28 7.06
N PRO A 467 47.18 4.01 7.01
CA PRO A 467 46.64 3.32 8.20
C PRO A 467 47.65 3.19 9.36
N GLU A 468 48.94 3.42 9.14
CA GLU A 468 49.99 3.29 10.15
C GLU A 468 50.22 4.61 10.92
N ASN A 469 50.01 5.74 10.26
CA ASN A 469 50.23 7.08 10.84
C ASN A 469 48.92 7.80 11.23
N THR A 470 47.77 7.09 11.17
CA THR A 470 46.46 7.66 11.45
C THR A 470 45.63 6.76 12.36
N GLU A 471 44.88 7.38 13.26
CA GLU A 471 43.90 6.73 14.12
C GLU A 471 42.50 7.20 13.74
N GLN A 472 41.59 6.25 13.47
CA GLN A 472 40.20 6.57 13.14
C GLN A 472 39.38 6.81 14.42
N ILE A 473 38.89 8.03 14.58
CA ILE A 473 38.18 8.50 15.79
C ILE A 473 36.70 8.84 15.56
N GLY A 474 36.22 8.71 14.33
CA GLY A 474 34.84 8.97 13.98
C GLY A 474 34.47 8.49 12.58
N LEU A 475 33.17 8.50 12.31
CA LEU A 475 32.60 8.05 11.04
C LEU A 475 31.32 8.83 10.74
N ALA A 476 31.06 9.09 9.46
CA ALA A 476 29.72 9.31 8.93
C ALA A 476 29.58 8.50 7.64
N ARG A 477 28.52 7.69 7.54
CA ARG A 477 28.30 6.83 6.38
C ARG A 477 27.15 7.37 5.54
N VAL A 478 27.35 7.44 4.24
CA VAL A 478 26.34 7.94 3.30
C VAL A 478 26.03 6.91 2.23
N VAL A 479 24.81 6.40 2.26
CA VAL A 479 24.28 5.52 1.21
C VAL A 479 23.67 6.43 0.14
N THR A 480 24.24 6.40 -1.06
CA THR A 480 23.83 7.27 -2.17
C THR A 480 23.90 6.53 -3.50
N ASP A 481 23.06 6.94 -4.44
CA ASP A 481 23.15 6.56 -5.85
C ASP A 481 24.15 7.44 -6.63
N GLY A 482 24.82 8.39 -5.96
CA GLY A 482 25.76 9.34 -6.54
C GLY A 482 25.11 10.43 -7.38
N CYS A 483 23.77 10.54 -7.42
CA CYS A 483 23.07 11.45 -8.33
C CYS A 483 21.85 12.13 -7.73
N SER A 484 20.92 11.38 -7.13
CA SER A 484 19.56 11.85 -6.83
C SER A 484 19.10 11.62 -5.39
N PHE A 485 19.78 10.74 -4.66
CA PHE A 485 19.38 10.30 -3.33
C PHE A 485 20.57 10.16 -2.39
N VAL A 486 20.39 10.63 -1.15
CA VAL A 486 21.36 10.57 -0.06
C VAL A 486 20.68 10.10 1.21
N TYR A 487 21.25 9.08 1.86
CA TYR A 487 20.87 8.63 3.19
C TYR A 487 22.09 8.65 4.12
N LEU A 488 22.07 9.55 5.10
CA LEU A 488 23.12 9.69 6.11
C LEU A 488 22.82 8.75 7.29
N SER A 489 23.79 7.91 7.64
CA SER A 489 23.72 6.89 8.67
C SER A 489 25.04 6.85 9.47
N ASP A 490 25.02 6.19 10.62
CA ASP A 490 26.20 5.81 11.40
C ASP A 490 27.17 6.97 11.66
N THR A 491 26.61 8.12 12.04
CA THR A 491 27.38 9.33 12.32
C THR A 491 27.77 9.37 13.79
N TYR A 492 29.07 9.32 14.08
CA TYR A 492 29.58 9.42 15.43
C TYR A 492 31.01 10.00 15.49
N VAL A 493 31.36 10.54 16.66
CA VAL A 493 32.73 10.86 17.06
C VAL A 493 32.93 10.22 18.43
N LEU A 494 34.10 9.61 18.64
CA LEU A 494 34.46 8.99 19.92
C LEU A 494 34.28 9.97 21.09
N PRO A 495 33.68 9.55 22.22
CA PRO A 495 33.35 10.42 23.36
C PRO A 495 34.50 11.29 23.87
N GLU A 496 35.73 10.76 23.82
CA GLU A 496 36.96 11.40 24.28
C GLU A 496 37.31 12.64 23.43
N TYR A 497 36.80 12.73 22.21
CA TYR A 497 37.06 13.80 21.25
C TYR A 497 35.83 14.70 20.99
N GLN A 498 34.72 14.47 21.71
CA GLN A 498 33.52 15.31 21.62
C GLN A 498 33.74 16.70 22.26
N GLY A 499 32.90 17.68 21.91
CA GLY A 499 33.02 19.07 22.42
C GLY A 499 34.01 19.97 21.66
N SER A 500 34.87 19.42 20.81
CA SER A 500 35.84 20.13 19.96
C SER A 500 35.27 20.69 18.64
N GLY A 501 33.97 20.45 18.38
CA GLY A 501 33.28 20.83 17.14
C GLY A 501 33.49 19.87 15.96
N LEU A 502 34.21 18.76 16.14
CA LEU A 502 34.48 17.78 15.07
C LEU A 502 33.21 17.21 14.42
N GLY A 503 32.16 16.92 15.20
CA GLY A 503 30.88 16.44 14.64
C GLY A 503 30.22 17.47 13.72
N LYS A 504 30.25 18.76 14.09
CA LYS A 504 29.73 19.83 13.25
C LYS A 504 30.54 19.99 11.97
N TRP A 505 31.86 19.86 12.07
CA TRP A 505 32.75 19.91 10.92
C TRP A 505 32.52 18.73 9.97
N LEU A 506 32.42 17.51 10.50
CA LEU A 506 32.11 16.29 9.75
C LEU A 506 30.83 16.43 8.92
N VAL A 507 29.73 16.83 9.56
CA VAL A 507 28.46 17.01 8.88
C VAL A 507 28.52 18.19 7.88
N GLY A 508 29.34 19.21 8.16
CA GLY A 508 29.66 20.27 7.20
C GLY A 508 30.32 19.76 5.92
N CYS A 509 31.32 18.88 6.04
CA CYS A 509 31.97 18.24 4.88
C CYS A 509 30.98 17.39 4.07
N VAL A 510 30.06 16.70 4.74
CA VAL A 510 28.97 15.97 4.08
C VAL A 510 28.07 16.94 3.31
N ALA A 511 27.64 18.05 3.92
CA ALA A 511 26.81 19.06 3.27
C ALA A 511 27.50 19.72 2.06
N GLU A 512 28.80 19.98 2.15
CA GLU A 512 29.60 20.49 1.03
C GLU A 512 29.64 19.48 -0.13
N THR A 513 29.85 18.19 0.16
CA THR A 513 29.90 17.13 -0.85
C THR A 513 28.57 17.00 -1.61
N PHE A 514 27.44 17.24 -0.95
CA PHE A 514 26.09 17.16 -1.52
C PHE A 514 25.49 18.54 -1.83
N SER A 515 26.33 19.56 -1.96
CA SER A 515 25.90 20.90 -2.35
C SER A 515 25.37 20.91 -3.79
N LYS A 516 24.65 21.98 -4.15
CA LYS A 516 24.10 22.16 -5.51
C LYS A 516 25.18 22.16 -6.60
N GLU A 517 26.40 22.59 -6.25
CA GLU A 517 27.54 22.64 -7.17
C GLU A 517 28.08 21.25 -7.46
N ASN A 518 28.17 20.39 -6.44
CA ASN A 518 28.72 19.04 -6.55
C ASN A 518 27.67 18.00 -6.99
N MET A 519 26.40 18.17 -6.63
CA MET A 519 25.31 17.24 -6.96
C MET A 519 24.02 17.98 -7.37
N PRO A 520 23.99 18.59 -8.57
CA PRO A 520 22.89 19.47 -9.00
C PRO A 520 21.53 18.75 -9.14
N TYR A 521 21.54 17.43 -9.34
CA TYR A 521 20.34 16.61 -9.51
C TYR A 521 19.84 15.98 -8.21
N LEU A 522 20.42 16.33 -7.06
CA LEU A 522 20.02 15.79 -5.76
C LEU A 522 18.57 16.13 -5.44
N ARG A 523 17.73 15.09 -5.35
CA ARG A 523 16.29 15.24 -5.09
C ARG A 523 15.94 15.07 -3.62
N ARG A 524 16.72 14.27 -2.88
CA ARG A 524 16.35 13.86 -1.53
C ARG A 524 17.56 13.56 -0.66
N ILE A 525 17.53 14.12 0.56
CA ILE A 525 18.41 13.77 1.67
C ILE A 525 17.54 13.19 2.78
N MET A 526 17.95 12.07 3.36
CA MET A 526 17.28 11.40 4.47
C MET A 526 18.27 11.06 5.58
N LEU A 527 17.80 11.11 6.83
CA LEU A 527 18.55 10.65 8.01
C LEU A 527 17.60 10.26 9.14
N LEU A 528 18.11 9.51 10.11
CA LEU A 528 17.45 9.24 11.38
C LEU A 528 18.20 9.88 12.53
N THR A 529 17.45 10.31 13.54
CA THR A 529 17.99 10.84 14.80
C THR A 529 16.99 10.56 15.93
N ASP A 530 17.42 10.56 17.19
CA ASP A 530 16.56 10.37 18.36
C ASP A 530 16.32 11.67 19.14
N ASP A 531 17.30 12.57 19.16
CA ASP A 531 17.32 13.76 20.02
C ASP A 531 16.85 15.05 19.32
N GLU A 532 16.15 15.93 20.05
CA GLU A 532 15.62 17.20 19.53
C GLU A 532 16.71 18.22 19.19
N ARG A 533 17.84 18.22 19.93
CA ARG A 533 18.96 19.13 19.61
C ARG A 533 19.62 18.72 18.31
N THR A 534 19.77 17.41 18.11
CA THR A 534 20.30 16.82 16.88
C THR A 534 19.36 17.06 15.69
N GLN A 535 18.04 17.02 15.89
CA GLN A 535 17.07 17.45 14.88
C GLN A 535 17.28 18.90 14.46
N ALA A 536 17.35 19.84 15.42
CA ALA A 536 17.59 21.25 15.12
C ALA A 536 18.91 21.48 14.38
N PHE A 537 19.96 20.75 14.79
CA PHE A 537 21.25 20.77 14.12
C PHE A 537 21.15 20.35 12.65
N TYR A 538 20.54 19.20 12.35
CA TYR A 538 20.39 18.73 10.98
C TYR A 538 19.44 19.59 10.14
N THR A 539 18.38 20.14 10.73
CA THR A 539 17.50 21.10 10.06
C THR A 539 18.28 22.34 9.61
N ASN A 540 19.18 22.85 10.44
CA ASN A 540 20.00 24.01 10.09
C ASN A 540 21.04 23.71 9.00
N VAL A 541 21.62 22.51 8.99
CA VAL A 541 22.69 22.15 8.04
C VAL A 541 22.14 21.70 6.68
N PHE A 542 21.16 20.79 6.66
CA PHE A 542 20.64 20.18 5.42
C PHE A 542 19.26 20.70 5.00
N GLY A 543 18.60 21.54 5.81
CA GLY A 543 17.21 21.93 5.57
C GLY A 543 16.22 20.76 5.72
N VAL A 544 16.61 19.69 6.42
CA VAL A 544 15.74 18.52 6.64
C VAL A 544 14.62 18.85 7.62
N LYS A 545 13.44 18.28 7.36
CA LYS A 545 12.25 18.39 8.21
C LYS A 545 11.86 17.01 8.71
N VAL A 546 11.26 16.96 9.89
CA VAL A 546 10.70 15.72 10.45
C VAL A 546 9.56 15.23 9.56
N VAL A 547 9.64 13.97 9.13
CA VAL A 547 8.63 13.29 8.29
C VAL A 547 7.85 12.26 9.09
N GLY A 548 8.46 11.64 10.09
CA GLY A 548 7.82 10.63 10.93
C GLY A 548 8.59 10.38 12.21
N ARG A 549 7.90 9.80 13.19
CA ARG A 549 8.47 9.29 14.44
C ARG A 549 8.05 7.84 14.60
N GLU A 550 8.96 6.99 15.04
CA GLU A 550 8.72 5.59 15.37
C GLU A 550 9.08 5.35 16.83
N GLU A 551 8.09 4.96 17.64
CA GLU A 551 8.31 4.56 19.03
C GLU A 551 9.02 3.21 19.05
N ARG A 552 10.30 3.21 19.47
CA ARG A 552 11.10 2.00 19.62
C ARG A 552 11.26 1.67 21.09
N LYS A 553 10.29 0.91 21.63
CA LYS A 553 10.29 0.43 23.02
C LYS A 553 11.56 -0.33 23.38
N ASP A 554 12.19 -0.98 22.41
CA ASP A 554 13.44 -1.73 22.57
C ASP A 554 14.70 -0.86 22.65
N MET A 555 14.63 0.43 22.31
CA MET A 555 15.72 1.40 22.44
C MET A 555 15.45 2.44 23.53
N GLY A 556 14.25 2.44 24.13
CA GLY A 556 13.85 3.42 25.15
C GLY A 556 13.79 4.86 24.64
N ARG A 557 13.82 5.06 23.32
CA ARG A 557 13.83 6.37 22.64
C ARG A 557 13.06 6.28 21.33
N ASP A 558 12.50 7.43 20.92
CA ASP A 558 11.81 7.55 19.64
C ASP A 558 12.82 7.80 18.52
N LEU A 559 12.69 7.07 17.41
CA LEU A 559 13.43 7.37 16.20
C LEU A 559 12.67 8.38 15.35
N VAL A 560 13.34 9.47 14.99
CA VAL A 560 12.81 10.56 14.18
C VAL A 560 13.41 10.49 12.78
N PHE A 561 12.53 10.30 11.80
CA PHE A 561 12.89 10.30 10.38
C PHE A 561 12.86 11.73 9.86
N MET A 562 13.97 12.19 9.29
CA MET A 562 14.10 13.53 8.71
C MET A 562 14.40 13.45 7.22
N CYS A 563 13.84 14.39 6.45
CA CYS A 563 14.00 14.44 4.99
C CYS A 563 14.01 15.88 4.47
N ALA A 564 14.84 16.14 3.45
CA ALA A 564 14.88 17.40 2.71
C ALA A 564 14.72 17.17 1.21
N ARG A 565 14.24 18.20 0.51
CA ARG A 565 14.37 18.36 -0.94
C ARG A 565 15.29 19.56 -1.23
N PRO A 566 16.61 19.36 -1.25
CA PRO A 566 17.59 20.47 -1.24
C PRO A 566 17.52 21.38 -2.49
N HIS A 567 16.99 20.90 -3.62
CA HIS A 567 16.92 21.66 -4.89
C HIS A 567 15.52 21.76 -5.48
N ALA A 568 14.46 21.64 -4.67
CA ALA A 568 13.13 21.98 -5.14
C ALA A 568 13.11 23.49 -5.49
N GLN A 569 12.92 23.84 -6.77
CA GLN A 569 12.57 25.21 -7.12
C GLN A 569 11.26 25.57 -6.41
N PRO A 570 11.15 26.77 -5.82
CA PRO A 570 9.95 27.21 -5.10
C PRO A 570 8.69 27.21 -5.98
#